data_AF-E2ZBF8-F1
#
_entry.id   AF-E2ZBF8-F1
#
_cell.length_a   1.000
_cell.length_b   1.000
_cell.length_c   1.000
_cell.angle_alpha   90.00
_cell.angle_beta   90.00
_cell.angle_gamma   90.00
#
_symmetry.space_group_name_H-M   'P 1'
#
loop_
_entity.id
_entity.type
_entity.pdbx_description
1 polymer ?
#
loop_
_entity_poly.entity_id
_entity_poly.type
_entity_poly.pdbx_seq_one_letter_code
_entity_poly.pdbx_strand_id
1 'polypeptide(L)'
;MKSYIKPAMTAVLVLMFMLLTGFRAQTIIHDDGSETQDVLKVSDSARDKSALESDADEFQKRNYTIMDYDNGNGKGFRAMKTLTSEAANKRSVDRIVHKTFDGIICTMYYIDYTYTDGSIDYLRLGKAMPEDGVDLEYIVSFPSGTDVQSNSPSPDEQGKTYMWRLSDNKSENIRLQATVWHKLTIYAFLFLIVLIVFAVVVMEHRRKRSGDWDTAKRLRRYEVLLLFIPLFILAYMAYEYYEGTHITPGTLTKISEQQQEEQRERDDEEKRAKDLEEKKQKDSNEAVARIRAKATDLTDALKTLARDYAGGKISGSEAKSQAASVAARAKDLVGNESALTEADKEVVSQLVDTIVSEANALAAKAEEAEAKAKKAEENNRQSNSKNRKGDTQQNKTKNNR
;
A
#
# COMPACT_ATOMS: atom_id res chain seq x y z
N MET A 1 -38.00 10.97 -19.97
CA MET A 1 -37.68 11.63 -18.68
C MET A 1 -36.27 12.19 -18.78
N LYS A 2 -36.05 13.43 -18.29
CA LYS A 2 -34.96 14.33 -18.71
C LYS A 2 -33.56 13.90 -18.24
N SER A 3 -32.56 14.11 -19.11
CA SER A 3 -31.13 13.74 -18.98
C SER A 3 -30.38 14.31 -17.77
N TYR A 4 -30.98 15.24 -17.01
CA TYR A 4 -30.38 15.87 -15.82
C TYR A 4 -30.56 15.07 -14.52
N ILE A 5 -31.43 14.05 -14.52
CA ILE A 5 -31.65 13.21 -13.33
C ILE A 5 -30.48 12.24 -13.10
N LYS A 6 -29.78 11.82 -14.16
CA LYS A 6 -28.63 10.90 -14.06
C LYS A 6 -27.43 11.49 -13.31
N PRO A 7 -26.86 12.66 -13.67
CA PRO A 7 -25.75 13.24 -12.91
C PRO A 7 -26.18 13.70 -11.52
N ALA A 8 -27.43 14.13 -11.34
CA ALA A 8 -27.97 14.49 -10.02
C ALA A 8 -28.11 13.26 -9.10
N MET A 9 -28.51 12.09 -9.61
CA MET A 9 -28.53 10.85 -8.84
C MET A 9 -27.14 10.34 -8.52
N THR A 10 -26.18 10.40 -9.45
CA THR A 10 -24.78 10.04 -9.15
C THR A 10 -24.21 10.97 -8.09
N ALA A 11 -24.50 12.27 -8.15
CA ALA A 11 -24.11 13.21 -7.12
C ALA A 11 -24.78 12.92 -5.78
N VAL A 12 -26.07 12.58 -5.73
CA VAL A 12 -26.79 12.22 -4.49
C VAL A 12 -26.30 10.90 -3.91
N LEU A 13 -25.95 9.91 -4.74
CA LEU A 13 -25.43 8.62 -4.28
C LEU A 13 -23.99 8.78 -3.76
N VAL A 14 -23.18 9.63 -4.40
CA VAL A 14 -21.88 10.07 -3.89
C VAL A 14 -22.05 10.88 -2.59
N LEU A 15 -23.07 11.73 -2.47
CA LEU A 15 -23.36 12.53 -1.26
C LEU A 15 -23.92 11.70 -0.11
N MET A 16 -24.68 10.64 -0.40
CA MET A 16 -25.09 9.64 0.59
C MET A 16 -23.88 8.80 1.03
N PHE A 17 -22.97 8.47 0.10
CA PHE A 17 -21.65 7.92 0.43
C PHE A 17 -20.78 8.87 1.26
N MET A 18 -21.03 10.19 1.24
CA MET A 18 -20.34 11.18 2.07
C MET A 18 -20.85 11.20 3.52
N LEU A 19 -21.92 10.49 3.89
CA LEU A 19 -22.48 10.48 5.26
C LEU A 19 -22.22 9.19 6.04
N LEU A 20 -21.47 8.26 5.44
CA LEU A 20 -21.35 6.88 5.92
C LEU A 20 -20.08 6.69 6.76
N THR A 21 -20.23 5.93 7.84
CA THR A 21 -19.17 5.36 8.66
C THR A 21 -18.90 3.92 8.19
N GLY A 22 -17.76 3.34 8.63
CA GLY A 22 -17.47 1.91 8.45
C GLY A 22 -16.46 1.56 7.36
N PHE A 23 -16.39 0.27 7.05
CA PHE A 23 -15.51 -0.32 6.06
C PHE A 23 -16.30 -0.91 4.88
N ARG A 24 -16.09 -0.32 3.70
CA ARG A 24 -16.80 -0.67 2.47
C ARG A 24 -15.81 -0.89 1.34
N ALA A 25 -16.06 -1.91 0.53
CA ALA A 25 -15.35 -2.11 -0.73
C ALA A 25 -16.38 -2.22 -1.85
N GLN A 26 -16.31 -1.29 -2.80
CA GLN A 26 -17.18 -1.25 -3.96
C GLN A 26 -16.40 -1.51 -5.25
N THR A 27 -16.85 -2.48 -6.03
CA THR A 27 -16.36 -2.73 -7.38
C THR A 27 -17.40 -2.27 -8.39
N ILE A 28 -17.01 -1.32 -9.23
CA ILE A 28 -17.84 -0.72 -10.27
C ILE A 28 -17.35 -1.23 -11.61
N ILE A 29 -18.23 -1.92 -12.32
CA ILE A 29 -17.99 -2.35 -13.70
C ILE A 29 -18.59 -1.30 -14.64
N HIS A 30 -17.80 -0.85 -15.60
CA HIS A 30 -18.19 0.14 -16.59
C HIS A 30 -18.65 -0.50 -17.91
N ASP A 31 -19.37 0.26 -18.73
CA ASP A 31 -19.86 -0.19 -20.06
C ASP A 31 -18.73 -0.60 -21.02
N ASP A 32 -17.52 -0.03 -20.85
CA ASP A 32 -16.34 -0.34 -21.67
C ASP A 32 -15.56 -1.57 -21.17
N GLY A 33 -16.07 -2.24 -20.13
CA GLY A 33 -15.43 -3.39 -19.49
C GLY A 33 -14.25 -3.02 -18.59
N SER A 34 -14.00 -1.73 -18.33
CA SER A 34 -13.08 -1.30 -17.28
C SER A 34 -13.69 -1.53 -15.89
N GLU A 35 -12.83 -1.72 -14.90
CA GLU A 35 -13.23 -1.98 -13.53
C GLU A 35 -12.63 -0.92 -12.61
N THR A 36 -13.44 -0.38 -11.71
CA THR A 36 -12.98 0.55 -10.68
C THR A 36 -13.31 0.00 -9.32
N GLN A 37 -12.29 -0.19 -8.49
CA GLN A 37 -12.46 -0.48 -7.08
C GLN A 37 -12.35 0.80 -6.28
N ASP A 38 -13.28 0.95 -5.35
CA ASP A 38 -13.39 2.06 -4.42
C ASP A 38 -13.55 1.51 -3.01
N VAL A 39 -12.54 1.73 -2.17
CA VAL A 39 -12.51 1.28 -0.79
C VAL A 39 -12.65 2.49 0.12
N LEU A 40 -13.67 2.49 0.97
CA LEU A 40 -13.91 3.51 1.98
C LEU A 40 -13.66 2.91 3.35
N LYS A 41 -12.80 3.56 4.14
CA LYS A 41 -12.56 3.23 5.54
C LYS A 41 -12.71 4.47 6.39
N VAL A 42 -13.61 4.41 7.37
CA VAL A 42 -13.90 5.53 8.29
C VAL A 42 -14.03 5.00 9.71
N SER A 43 -13.33 5.61 10.66
CA SER A 43 -13.47 5.35 12.09
C SER A 43 -13.43 6.65 12.88
N ASP A 44 -14.21 6.73 13.96
CA ASP A 44 -14.13 7.82 14.95
C ASP A 44 -13.20 7.44 16.13
N SER A 45 -12.72 6.19 16.17
CA SER A 45 -11.86 5.70 17.23
C SER A 45 -10.43 6.21 17.05
N ALA A 46 -9.92 6.90 18.07
CA ALA A 46 -8.51 7.29 18.14
C ALA A 46 -7.54 6.10 18.10
N ARG A 47 -8.00 4.89 18.46
CA ARG A 47 -7.18 3.65 18.43
C ARG A 47 -6.96 3.14 17.00
N ASP A 48 -7.87 3.45 16.09
CA ASP A 48 -7.85 2.91 14.73
C ASP A 48 -7.10 3.86 13.77
N LYS A 49 -6.76 5.06 14.23
CA LYS A 49 -6.08 6.08 13.42
C LYS A 49 -4.74 5.58 12.83
N SER A 50 -3.93 4.88 13.63
CA SER A 50 -2.65 4.33 13.14
C SER A 50 -2.85 3.17 12.17
N ALA A 51 -3.92 2.38 12.33
CA ALA A 51 -4.30 1.34 11.39
C ALA A 51 -4.75 1.95 10.06
N LEU A 52 -5.56 3.01 10.09
CA LEU A 52 -6.00 3.75 8.91
C LEU A 52 -4.84 4.36 8.12
N GLU A 53 -3.87 4.98 8.80
CA GLU A 53 -2.67 5.54 8.16
C GLU A 53 -1.81 4.43 7.53
N SER A 54 -1.60 3.31 8.24
CA SER A 54 -0.86 2.15 7.72
C SER A 54 -1.54 1.52 6.50
N ASP A 55 -2.87 1.39 6.54
CA ASP A 55 -3.64 0.83 5.43
C ASP A 55 -3.57 1.75 4.21
N ALA A 56 -3.72 3.07 4.40
CA ALA A 56 -3.60 4.07 3.35
C ALA A 56 -2.24 3.99 2.62
N ASP A 57 -1.14 3.85 3.37
CA ASP A 57 0.20 3.64 2.82
C ASP A 57 0.29 2.35 1.99
N GLU A 58 -0.35 1.26 2.44
CA GLU A 58 -0.39 -0.01 1.70
C GLU A 58 -1.20 0.10 0.40
N PHE A 59 -2.33 0.80 0.42
CA PHE A 59 -3.11 1.09 -0.78
C PHE A 59 -2.32 1.97 -1.76
N GLN A 60 -1.61 2.99 -1.27
CA GLN A 60 -0.77 3.85 -2.11
C GLN A 60 0.36 3.07 -2.79
N LYS A 61 1.03 2.13 -2.08
CA LYS A 61 2.04 1.23 -2.65
C LYS A 61 1.49 0.35 -3.78
N ARG A 62 0.18 0.12 -3.82
CA ARG A 62 -0.52 -0.70 -4.82
C ARG A 62 -1.15 0.14 -5.95
N ASN A 63 -0.76 1.40 -6.06
CA ASN A 63 -1.22 2.37 -7.04
C ASN A 63 -2.70 2.74 -6.90
N TYR A 64 -3.22 2.79 -5.66
CA TYR A 64 -4.50 3.43 -5.40
C TYR A 64 -4.29 4.93 -5.23
N THR A 65 -5.25 5.71 -5.73
CA THR A 65 -5.36 7.13 -5.40
C THR A 65 -6.06 7.25 -4.06
N ILE A 66 -5.36 7.82 -3.07
CA ILE A 66 -5.89 8.03 -1.73
C ILE A 66 -6.46 9.44 -1.62
N MET A 67 -7.64 9.57 -1.02
CA MET A 67 -8.27 10.82 -0.67
C MET A 67 -8.64 10.80 0.80
N ASP A 68 -8.26 11.85 1.52
CA ASP A 68 -8.70 12.03 2.91
C ASP A 68 -10.22 12.16 2.97
N TYR A 69 -10.83 11.52 3.97
CA TYR A 69 -12.26 11.53 4.17
C TYR A 69 -12.60 11.96 5.60
N ASP A 70 -13.46 12.96 5.71
CA ASP A 70 -13.96 13.50 6.98
C ASP A 70 -15.40 13.96 6.75
N ASN A 71 -16.36 13.35 7.47
CA ASN A 71 -17.77 13.67 7.35
C ASN A 71 -18.44 14.03 8.68
N GLY A 72 -17.65 14.32 9.72
CA GLY A 72 -18.14 14.63 11.05
C GLY A 72 -18.64 13.42 11.87
N ASN A 73 -18.85 12.25 11.24
CA ASN A 73 -19.15 10.98 11.92
C ASN A 73 -17.90 10.10 12.10
N GLY A 74 -16.76 10.52 11.54
CA GLY A 74 -15.47 9.84 11.67
C GLY A 74 -14.47 10.38 10.64
N LYS A 75 -13.22 9.95 10.76
CA LYS A 75 -12.15 10.27 9.82
C LYS A 75 -11.57 9.01 9.22
N GLY A 76 -11.05 9.11 8.02
CA GLY A 76 -10.34 8.01 7.39
C GLY A 76 -9.95 8.36 5.96
N PHE A 77 -10.03 7.38 5.06
CA PHE A 77 -9.59 7.54 3.69
C PHE A 77 -10.49 6.81 2.71
N ARG A 78 -10.45 7.28 1.48
CA ARG A 78 -11.00 6.62 0.30
C ARG A 78 -9.88 6.26 -0.65
N ALA A 79 -9.77 5.00 -1.01
CA ALA A 79 -8.76 4.49 -1.93
C ALA A 79 -9.44 4.02 -3.22
N MET A 80 -9.06 4.62 -4.35
CA MET A 80 -9.64 4.31 -5.66
C MET A 80 -8.58 3.80 -6.63
N LYS A 81 -8.91 2.73 -7.37
CA LYS A 81 -8.08 2.21 -8.45
C LYS A 81 -8.94 1.77 -9.62
N THR A 82 -8.56 2.22 -10.80
CA THR A 82 -9.20 1.82 -12.06
C THR A 82 -8.26 0.96 -12.88
N LEU A 83 -8.73 -0.21 -13.31
CA LEU A 83 -8.08 -1.06 -14.29
C LEU A 83 -8.75 -0.85 -15.65
N THR A 84 -7.94 -0.84 -16.71
CA THR A 84 -8.44 -0.89 -18.08
C THR A 84 -9.07 -2.25 -18.36
N SER A 85 -9.90 -2.35 -19.41
CA SER A 85 -10.53 -3.62 -19.79
C SER A 85 -9.54 -4.75 -20.06
N GLU A 86 -8.37 -4.46 -20.64
CA GLU A 86 -7.32 -5.46 -20.86
C GLU A 86 -6.70 -5.96 -19.54
N ALA A 87 -6.54 -5.08 -18.56
CA ALA A 87 -6.03 -5.46 -17.25
C ALA A 87 -7.08 -6.26 -16.46
N ALA A 88 -8.34 -5.82 -16.49
CA ALA A 88 -9.48 -6.53 -15.88
C ALA A 88 -9.68 -7.95 -16.46
N ASN A 89 -9.36 -8.16 -17.74
CA ASN A 89 -9.39 -9.48 -18.37
C ASN A 89 -8.31 -10.44 -17.85
N LYS A 90 -7.17 -9.92 -17.37
CA LYS A 90 -6.10 -10.76 -16.81
C LYS A 90 -6.33 -11.02 -15.34
N ARG A 91 -6.80 -10.00 -14.62
CA ARG A 91 -6.96 -10.04 -13.17
C ARG A 91 -7.99 -9.01 -12.72
N SER A 92 -8.82 -9.40 -11.77
CA SER A 92 -9.75 -8.48 -11.14
C SER A 92 -9.03 -7.47 -10.23
N VAL A 93 -9.57 -6.26 -10.14
CA VAL A 93 -9.11 -5.26 -9.14
C VAL A 93 -9.27 -5.81 -7.72
N ASP A 94 -10.38 -6.50 -7.47
CA ASP A 94 -10.77 -7.02 -6.14
C ASP A 94 -10.46 -8.50 -5.93
N ARG A 95 -10.07 -9.22 -6.98
CA ARG A 95 -9.77 -10.68 -6.97
C ARG A 95 -10.97 -11.57 -6.64
N ILE A 96 -12.18 -11.03 -6.70
CA ILE A 96 -13.46 -11.72 -6.45
C ILE A 96 -14.29 -11.77 -7.74
N VAL A 97 -14.29 -10.68 -8.50
CA VAL A 97 -15.07 -10.52 -9.74
C VAL A 97 -14.28 -11.07 -10.92
N HIS A 98 -14.61 -12.25 -11.41
CA HIS A 98 -13.91 -12.83 -12.56
C HIS A 98 -14.71 -12.64 -13.86
N LYS A 99 -14.03 -12.13 -14.88
CA LYS A 99 -14.60 -12.02 -16.23
C LYS A 99 -14.45 -13.36 -16.95
N THR A 100 -15.58 -14.01 -17.20
CA THR A 100 -15.65 -15.39 -17.73
C THR A 100 -15.70 -15.46 -19.25
N PHE A 101 -16.43 -14.53 -19.84
CA PHE A 101 -16.61 -14.43 -21.28
C PHE A 101 -16.45 -12.97 -21.70
N ASP A 102 -15.62 -12.74 -22.72
CA ASP A 102 -15.41 -11.43 -23.32
C ASP A 102 -15.73 -11.50 -24.82
N GLY A 103 -17.01 -11.36 -25.14
CA GLY A 103 -17.51 -11.30 -26.50
C GLY A 103 -17.61 -9.87 -27.00
N ILE A 104 -17.74 -9.74 -28.31
CA ILE A 104 -17.94 -8.47 -29.01
C ILE A 104 -19.32 -7.86 -28.67
N ILE A 105 -20.31 -8.71 -28.33
CA ILE A 105 -21.71 -8.36 -28.10
C ILE A 105 -22.07 -8.39 -26.62
N CYS A 106 -21.42 -9.26 -25.84
CA CYS A 106 -21.66 -9.32 -24.41
C CYS A 106 -20.44 -9.78 -23.62
N THR A 107 -20.40 -9.37 -22.37
CA THR A 107 -19.39 -9.76 -21.40
C THR A 107 -20.07 -10.40 -20.20
N MET A 108 -19.58 -11.55 -19.76
CA MET A 108 -20.09 -12.25 -18.59
C MET A 108 -19.11 -12.11 -17.41
N TYR A 109 -19.67 -11.76 -16.25
CA TYR A 109 -18.99 -11.69 -14.98
C TYR A 109 -19.52 -12.79 -14.06
N TYR A 110 -18.62 -13.43 -13.32
CA TYR A 110 -18.94 -14.49 -12.39
C TYR A 110 -18.19 -14.28 -11.07
N ILE A 111 -18.90 -14.45 -9.98
CA ILE A 111 -18.40 -14.43 -8.62
C ILE A 111 -18.83 -15.72 -7.95
N ASP A 112 -17.85 -16.45 -7.41
CA ASP A 112 -18.06 -17.56 -6.48
C ASP A 112 -16.90 -17.55 -5.48
N TYR A 113 -17.12 -16.80 -4.41
CA TYR A 113 -16.13 -16.59 -3.36
C TYR A 113 -16.76 -16.87 -2.00
N THR A 114 -16.05 -17.61 -1.16
CA THR A 114 -16.47 -17.88 0.22
C THR A 114 -15.70 -16.97 1.15
N TYR A 115 -16.40 -16.03 1.77
CA TYR A 115 -15.85 -15.16 2.79
C TYR A 115 -15.63 -15.95 4.09
N THR A 116 -14.47 -15.72 4.71
CA THR A 116 -13.92 -16.39 5.90
C THR A 116 -13.05 -15.41 6.69
N ASP A 117 -12.67 -15.76 7.92
CA ASP A 117 -11.81 -14.97 8.83
C ASP A 117 -10.49 -14.46 8.22
N GLY A 118 -9.92 -15.16 7.23
CA GLY A 118 -8.71 -14.72 6.52
C GLY A 118 -8.94 -13.89 5.25
N SER A 119 -10.18 -13.53 4.93
CA SER A 119 -10.54 -13.00 3.60
C SER A 119 -10.12 -11.55 3.43
N ILE A 120 -10.21 -10.71 4.46
CA ILE A 120 -9.77 -9.32 4.38
C ILE A 120 -8.27 -9.24 4.07
N ASP A 121 -7.47 -10.06 4.74
CA ASP A 121 -6.03 -10.18 4.50
C ASP A 121 -5.74 -10.77 3.11
N TYR A 122 -6.47 -11.82 2.73
CA TYR A 122 -6.36 -12.42 1.39
C TYR A 122 -6.61 -11.39 0.29
N LEU A 123 -7.71 -10.64 0.39
CA LEU A 123 -8.10 -9.57 -0.54
C LEU A 123 -7.20 -8.34 -0.42
N ARG A 124 -6.33 -8.32 0.60
CA ARG A 124 -5.44 -7.22 0.97
C ARG A 124 -6.21 -5.93 1.13
N LEU A 125 -7.32 -5.97 1.85
CA LEU A 125 -8.10 -4.77 2.07
C LEU A 125 -7.64 -4.01 3.32
N GLY A 126 -6.51 -4.40 3.93
CA GLY A 126 -5.96 -3.80 5.15
C GLY A 126 -6.57 -4.44 6.40
N LYS A 127 -6.70 -3.71 7.51
CA LYS A 127 -7.34 -4.25 8.72
C LYS A 127 -8.87 -4.22 8.66
N ALA A 128 -9.50 -5.23 9.26
CA ALA A 128 -10.94 -5.22 9.51
C ALA A 128 -11.31 -4.02 10.41
N MET A 129 -12.40 -3.34 10.08
CA MET A 129 -12.97 -2.30 10.93
C MET A 129 -14.45 -2.61 11.14
N PRO A 130 -14.77 -3.40 12.18
CA PRO A 130 -16.15 -3.79 12.47
C PRO A 130 -17.01 -2.58 12.80
N GLU A 131 -18.15 -2.49 12.15
CA GLU A 131 -19.22 -1.57 12.51
C GLU A 131 -20.53 -2.35 12.60
N ASP A 132 -21.24 -2.23 13.73
CA ASP A 132 -22.52 -2.91 13.98
C ASP A 132 -22.52 -4.43 13.73
N GLY A 133 -21.37 -5.09 13.93
CA GLY A 133 -21.20 -6.54 13.72
C GLY A 133 -20.98 -6.94 12.26
N VAL A 134 -20.70 -5.97 11.38
CA VAL A 134 -20.30 -6.17 9.99
C VAL A 134 -18.83 -5.74 9.85
N ASP A 135 -17.99 -6.64 9.34
CA ASP A 135 -16.56 -6.39 9.16
C ASP A 135 -16.27 -5.77 7.79
N LEU A 136 -17.09 -6.06 6.78
CA LEU A 136 -16.97 -5.52 5.42
C LEU A 136 -18.34 -5.43 4.74
N GLU A 137 -18.72 -4.22 4.29
CA GLU A 137 -19.79 -4.08 3.29
C GLU A 137 -19.20 -4.18 1.88
N TYR A 138 -19.42 -5.33 1.23
CA TYR A 138 -18.96 -5.58 -0.13
C TYR A 138 -20.06 -5.24 -1.14
N ILE A 139 -19.74 -4.42 -2.12
CA ILE A 139 -20.70 -3.86 -3.06
C ILE A 139 -20.21 -4.08 -4.49
N VAL A 140 -21.06 -4.61 -5.37
CA VAL A 140 -20.77 -4.71 -6.81
C VAL A 140 -21.82 -3.95 -7.59
N SER A 141 -21.37 -3.04 -8.47
CA SER A 141 -22.23 -2.19 -9.28
C SER A 141 -22.03 -2.44 -10.76
N PHE A 142 -23.14 -2.61 -11.48
CA PHE A 142 -23.17 -2.92 -12.91
C PHE A 142 -23.77 -1.78 -13.74
N PRO A 143 -23.42 -1.71 -15.03
CA PRO A 143 -24.06 -0.78 -15.95
C PRO A 143 -25.54 -1.10 -16.17
N SER A 144 -26.26 -0.12 -16.69
CA SER A 144 -27.72 -0.24 -16.84
C SER A 144 -28.16 -1.25 -17.92
N GLY A 145 -29.04 -2.17 -17.54
CA GLY A 145 -29.56 -3.22 -18.44
C GLY A 145 -28.71 -4.48 -18.47
N THR A 146 -27.83 -4.63 -17.49
CA THR A 146 -27.16 -5.90 -17.16
C THR A 146 -28.19 -6.87 -16.60
N ASP A 147 -28.18 -8.12 -17.07
CA ASP A 147 -28.95 -9.19 -16.45
C ASP A 147 -28.11 -9.81 -15.35
N VAL A 148 -28.62 -9.87 -14.12
CA VAL A 148 -27.83 -10.29 -12.95
C VAL A 148 -28.63 -11.28 -12.10
N GLN A 149 -28.02 -12.43 -11.85
CA GLN A 149 -28.46 -13.41 -10.87
C GLN A 149 -27.51 -13.37 -9.70
N SER A 150 -27.99 -13.05 -8.49
CA SER A 150 -27.13 -13.00 -7.31
C SER A 150 -27.84 -13.55 -6.08
N ASN A 151 -27.05 -13.91 -5.07
CA ASN A 151 -27.52 -14.25 -3.74
C ASN A 151 -27.48 -13.07 -2.76
N SER A 152 -27.36 -11.84 -3.26
CA SER A 152 -27.29 -10.64 -2.41
C SER A 152 -28.61 -10.44 -1.63
N PRO A 153 -28.54 -10.26 -0.30
CA PRO A 153 -29.72 -10.06 0.54
C PRO A 153 -30.34 -8.66 0.41
N SER A 154 -29.67 -7.70 -0.24
CA SER A 154 -30.12 -6.32 -0.35
C SER A 154 -29.70 -5.73 -1.71
N PRO A 155 -30.40 -6.06 -2.80
CA PRO A 155 -30.27 -5.32 -4.04
C PRO A 155 -30.80 -3.89 -3.83
N ASP A 156 -30.03 -2.87 -4.19
CA ASP A 156 -30.48 -1.47 -4.13
C ASP A 156 -31.70 -1.25 -5.04
N GLU A 157 -32.57 -0.27 -4.73
CA GLU A 157 -33.86 -0.01 -5.39
C GLU A 157 -33.74 0.23 -6.91
N GLN A 158 -32.55 0.54 -7.41
CA GLN A 158 -32.28 0.72 -8.84
C GLN A 158 -31.91 -0.56 -9.59
N GLY A 159 -31.77 -1.71 -8.90
CA GLY A 159 -31.48 -3.01 -9.52
C GLY A 159 -30.13 -3.09 -10.23
N LYS A 160 -29.14 -2.29 -9.80
CA LYS A 160 -27.81 -2.19 -10.43
C LYS A 160 -26.66 -2.41 -9.47
N THR A 161 -26.94 -2.40 -8.18
CA THR A 161 -25.96 -2.50 -7.12
C THR A 161 -26.37 -3.62 -6.18
N TYR A 162 -25.45 -4.54 -5.95
CA TYR A 162 -25.62 -5.74 -5.15
C TYR A 162 -24.69 -5.64 -3.96
N MET A 163 -25.24 -5.84 -2.76
CA MET A 163 -24.52 -5.64 -1.50
C MET A 163 -24.53 -6.91 -0.66
N TRP A 164 -23.39 -7.21 -0.05
CA TRP A 164 -23.24 -8.23 0.99
C TRP A 164 -22.65 -7.59 2.24
N ARG A 165 -23.22 -7.95 3.39
CA ARG A 165 -22.71 -7.53 4.70
C ARG A 165 -21.98 -8.71 5.30
N LEU A 166 -20.66 -8.68 5.23
CA LEU A 166 -19.79 -9.80 5.55
C LEU A 166 -19.25 -9.63 6.97
N SER A 167 -19.13 -10.73 7.69
CA SER A 167 -18.46 -10.75 9.00
C SER A 167 -17.55 -11.97 9.12
N ASP A 168 -16.40 -11.79 9.74
CA ASP A 168 -15.40 -12.83 9.97
C ASP A 168 -15.93 -13.95 10.88
N ASN A 169 -16.91 -13.63 11.72
CA ASN A 169 -17.56 -14.59 12.62
C ASN A 169 -18.47 -15.61 11.90
N LYS A 170 -18.79 -15.40 10.63
CA LYS A 170 -19.66 -16.29 9.85
C LYS A 170 -19.16 -16.43 8.43
N SER A 171 -18.91 -17.66 7.99
CA SER A 171 -18.58 -17.89 6.59
C SER A 171 -19.80 -17.65 5.72
N GLU A 172 -19.67 -16.72 4.77
CA GLU A 172 -20.74 -16.34 3.84
C GLU A 172 -20.28 -16.54 2.40
N ASN A 173 -21.15 -17.13 1.58
CA ASN A 173 -20.87 -17.30 0.16
C ASN A 173 -21.36 -16.07 -0.60
N ILE A 174 -20.48 -15.50 -1.42
CA ILE A 174 -20.78 -14.41 -2.36
C ILE A 174 -20.90 -15.06 -3.73
N ARG A 175 -22.11 -15.02 -4.30
CA ARG A 175 -22.38 -15.58 -5.63
C ARG A 175 -23.13 -14.59 -6.49
N LEU A 176 -22.57 -14.33 -7.67
CA LEU A 176 -23.17 -13.44 -8.64
C LEU A 176 -22.77 -13.84 -10.06
N GLN A 177 -23.76 -13.91 -10.95
CA GLN A 177 -23.55 -14.01 -12.39
C GLN A 177 -24.19 -12.78 -13.02
N ALA A 178 -23.44 -12.08 -13.87
CA ALA A 178 -23.93 -10.90 -14.57
C ALA A 178 -23.54 -10.91 -16.05
N THR A 179 -24.49 -10.57 -16.92
CA THR A 179 -24.25 -10.43 -18.37
C THR A 179 -24.46 -8.98 -18.78
N VAL A 180 -23.37 -8.33 -19.20
CA VAL A 180 -23.34 -6.95 -19.72
C VAL A 180 -23.44 -6.98 -21.24
N TRP A 181 -24.41 -6.24 -21.80
CA TRP A 181 -24.65 -6.18 -23.25
C TRP A 181 -24.02 -4.94 -23.90
N HIS A 182 -23.19 -5.15 -24.92
CA HIS A 182 -22.56 -4.10 -25.74
C HIS A 182 -23.55 -3.54 -26.77
N LYS A 183 -24.48 -2.70 -26.31
CA LYS A 183 -25.60 -2.17 -27.13
C LYS A 183 -25.14 -1.51 -28.42
N LEU A 184 -24.06 -0.74 -28.38
CA LEU A 184 -23.55 -0.04 -29.57
C LEU A 184 -23.13 -1.04 -30.66
N THR A 185 -22.47 -2.12 -30.26
CA THR A 185 -21.98 -3.17 -31.17
C THR A 185 -23.13 -3.98 -31.75
N ILE A 186 -24.14 -4.30 -30.93
CA ILE A 186 -25.39 -4.94 -31.39
C ILE A 186 -26.04 -4.09 -32.48
N TYR A 187 -26.20 -2.79 -32.24
CA TYR A 187 -26.81 -1.88 -33.23
C TYR A 187 -25.97 -1.75 -34.50
N ALA A 188 -24.63 -1.75 -34.40
CA ALA A 188 -23.75 -1.72 -35.56
C ALA A 188 -23.91 -2.98 -36.44
N PHE A 189 -23.97 -4.17 -35.84
CA PHE A 189 -24.21 -5.41 -36.59
C PHE A 189 -25.59 -5.45 -37.23
N LEU A 190 -26.64 -5.05 -36.50
CA LEU A 190 -27.99 -4.96 -37.06
C LEU A 190 -28.07 -3.97 -38.23
N PHE A 191 -27.41 -2.82 -38.11
CA PHE A 191 -27.31 -1.83 -39.19
C PHE A 191 -26.58 -2.39 -40.41
N LEU A 192 -25.47 -3.12 -40.20
CA LEU A 192 -24.71 -3.77 -41.27
C LEU A 192 -25.55 -4.83 -42.00
N ILE A 193 -26.33 -5.63 -41.26
CA ILE A 193 -27.27 -6.60 -41.84
C ILE A 193 -28.28 -5.89 -42.75
N VAL A 194 -28.88 -4.80 -42.28
CA VAL A 194 -29.85 -4.02 -43.06
C VAL A 194 -29.20 -3.45 -44.33
N LEU A 195 -27.98 -2.92 -44.25
CA LEU A 195 -27.25 -2.41 -45.42
C LEU A 195 -26.96 -3.51 -46.45
N ILE A 196 -26.55 -4.70 -46.01
CA ILE A 196 -26.28 -5.83 -46.92
C ILE A 196 -27.57 -6.30 -47.59
N VAL A 197 -28.66 -6.45 -46.83
CA VAL A 197 -29.96 -6.83 -47.39
C VAL A 197 -30.43 -5.80 -48.41
N PHE A 198 -30.29 -4.49 -48.11
CA PHE A 198 -30.61 -3.43 -49.05
C PHE A 198 -29.75 -3.52 -50.33
N ALA A 199 -28.44 -3.75 -50.20
CA ALA A 199 -27.55 -3.94 -51.35
C ALA A 199 -27.96 -5.15 -52.20
N VAL A 200 -28.35 -6.27 -51.58
CA VAL A 200 -28.86 -7.45 -52.29
C VAL A 200 -30.15 -7.14 -53.02
N VAL A 201 -31.09 -6.41 -52.44
CA VAL A 201 -32.34 -5.97 -53.10
C VAL A 201 -32.04 -5.09 -54.32
N VAL A 202 -31.10 -4.14 -54.19
CA VAL A 202 -30.66 -3.28 -55.31
C VAL A 202 -30.00 -4.13 -56.41
N MET A 203 -29.14 -5.09 -56.05
CA MET A 203 -28.52 -6.00 -57.00
C MET A 203 -29.54 -6.87 -57.72
N GLU A 204 -30.52 -7.42 -57.01
CA GLU A 204 -31.61 -8.20 -57.59
C GLU A 204 -32.42 -7.35 -58.58
N HIS A 205 -32.69 -6.09 -58.21
CA HIS A 205 -33.38 -5.16 -59.08
C HIS A 205 -32.56 -4.83 -60.35
N ARG A 206 -31.24 -4.65 -60.24
CA ARG A 206 -30.34 -4.48 -61.38
C ARG A 206 -30.27 -5.73 -62.25
N ARG A 207 -30.22 -6.92 -61.65
CA ARG A 207 -30.21 -8.21 -62.35
C ARG A 207 -31.46 -8.39 -63.20
N LYS A 208 -32.64 -8.08 -62.65
CA LYS A 208 -33.92 -8.16 -63.38
C LYS A 208 -34.00 -7.20 -64.58
N ARG A 209 -33.26 -6.09 -64.57
CA ARG A 209 -33.16 -5.15 -65.70
C ARG A 209 -31.99 -5.42 -66.65
N SER A 210 -31.08 -6.34 -66.31
CA SER A 210 -29.92 -6.65 -67.14
C SER A 210 -30.34 -7.60 -68.26
N GLY A 211 -30.25 -7.16 -69.52
CA GLY A 211 -30.56 -7.97 -70.70
C GLY A 211 -29.50 -9.04 -71.03
N ASP A 212 -28.34 -8.99 -70.36
CA ASP A 212 -27.22 -9.90 -70.59
C ASP A 212 -27.18 -11.05 -69.56
N TRP A 213 -27.19 -12.28 -70.08
CA TRP A 213 -27.27 -13.52 -69.31
C TRP A 213 -26.00 -13.80 -68.48
N ASP A 214 -24.82 -13.47 -69.00
CA ASP A 214 -23.54 -13.71 -68.31
C ASP A 214 -23.35 -12.77 -67.12
N THR A 215 -23.80 -11.53 -67.27
CA THR A 215 -23.83 -10.54 -66.19
C THR A 215 -24.86 -10.91 -65.11
N ALA A 216 -26.04 -11.42 -65.51
CA ALA A 216 -27.06 -11.87 -64.57
C ALA A 216 -26.63 -13.09 -63.74
N LYS A 217 -25.91 -14.04 -64.34
CA LYS A 217 -25.37 -15.23 -63.65
C LYS A 217 -24.29 -14.87 -62.63
N ARG A 218 -23.41 -13.90 -62.96
CA ARG A 218 -22.40 -13.38 -62.03
C ARG A 218 -23.05 -12.64 -60.85
N LEU A 219 -24.01 -11.75 -61.12
CA LEU A 219 -24.75 -11.03 -60.07
C LEU A 219 -25.46 -11.98 -59.11
N ARG A 220 -26.10 -13.05 -59.61
CA ARG A 220 -26.75 -14.08 -58.76
C ARG A 220 -25.77 -14.79 -57.82
N ARG A 221 -24.54 -15.06 -58.26
CA ARG A 221 -23.51 -15.66 -57.39
C ARG A 221 -23.11 -14.71 -56.27
N TYR A 222 -22.94 -13.42 -56.58
CA TYR A 222 -22.62 -12.41 -55.57
C TYR A 222 -23.81 -12.12 -54.62
N GLU A 223 -25.05 -12.11 -55.11
CA GLU A 223 -26.26 -12.00 -54.29
C GLU A 223 -26.30 -13.11 -53.22
N VAL A 224 -26.12 -14.36 -53.65
CA VAL A 224 -26.11 -15.52 -52.76
C VAL A 224 -24.94 -15.45 -51.77
N LEU A 225 -23.76 -15.07 -52.24
CA LEU A 225 -22.58 -14.95 -51.38
C LEU A 225 -22.72 -13.83 -50.33
N LEU A 226 -23.31 -12.69 -50.71
CA LEU A 226 -23.60 -11.58 -49.79
C LEU A 226 -24.67 -11.95 -48.75
N LEU A 227 -25.67 -12.76 -49.10
CA LEU A 227 -26.69 -13.23 -48.16
C LEU A 227 -26.13 -14.16 -47.07
N PHE A 228 -25.01 -14.83 -47.33
CA PHE A 228 -24.34 -15.60 -46.28
C PHE A 228 -23.74 -14.70 -45.18
N ILE A 229 -23.34 -13.47 -45.48
CA ILE A 229 -22.69 -12.58 -44.51
C ILE A 229 -23.63 -12.25 -43.33
N PRO A 230 -24.88 -11.78 -43.53
CA PRO A 230 -25.84 -11.63 -42.44
C PRO A 230 -26.11 -12.91 -41.65
N LEU A 231 -26.12 -14.06 -42.34
CA LEU A 231 -26.38 -15.36 -41.71
C LEU A 231 -25.22 -15.76 -40.78
N PHE A 232 -23.97 -15.52 -41.19
CA PHE A 232 -22.81 -15.67 -40.33
C PHE A 232 -22.82 -14.70 -39.15
N ILE A 233 -23.19 -13.43 -39.38
CA ILE A 233 -23.31 -12.45 -38.28
C ILE A 233 -24.36 -12.92 -37.27
N LEU A 234 -25.56 -13.32 -37.71
CA LEU A 234 -26.61 -13.80 -36.82
C LEU A 234 -26.21 -15.09 -36.09
N ALA A 235 -25.55 -16.02 -36.77
CA ALA A 235 -25.03 -17.25 -36.15
C ALA A 235 -23.98 -16.92 -35.08
N TYR A 236 -23.09 -15.97 -35.35
CA TYR A 236 -22.12 -15.47 -34.38
C TYR A 236 -22.78 -14.79 -33.18
N MET A 237 -23.78 -13.93 -33.42
CA MET A 237 -24.56 -13.30 -32.36
C MET A 237 -25.27 -14.33 -31.46
N ALA A 238 -25.81 -15.39 -32.06
CA ALA A 238 -26.45 -16.48 -31.30
C ALA A 238 -25.45 -17.30 -30.49
N TYR A 239 -24.25 -17.54 -31.03
CA TYR A 239 -23.16 -18.20 -30.31
C TYR A 239 -22.69 -17.37 -29.10
N GLU A 240 -22.40 -16.09 -29.30
CA GLU A 240 -22.00 -15.22 -28.17
C GLU A 240 -23.12 -15.06 -27.15
N TYR A 241 -24.39 -14.98 -27.59
CA TYR A 241 -25.53 -14.98 -26.67
C TYR A 241 -25.52 -16.23 -25.78
N TYR A 242 -25.27 -17.41 -26.36
CA TYR A 242 -25.24 -18.67 -25.63
C TYR A 242 -24.08 -18.71 -24.62
N GLU A 243 -22.85 -18.39 -25.05
CA GLU A 243 -21.69 -18.38 -24.15
C GLU A 243 -21.73 -17.27 -23.09
N GLY A 244 -22.29 -16.12 -23.42
CA GLY A 244 -22.38 -14.97 -22.51
C GLY A 244 -23.52 -15.06 -21.49
N THR A 245 -24.41 -16.06 -21.60
CA THR A 245 -25.53 -16.27 -20.66
C THR A 245 -25.42 -17.59 -19.89
N HIS A 246 -24.59 -18.53 -20.33
CA HIS A 246 -24.44 -19.84 -19.70
C HIS A 246 -23.02 -20.06 -19.18
N ILE A 247 -22.92 -20.58 -17.97
CA ILE A 247 -21.65 -21.07 -17.44
C ILE A 247 -21.28 -22.35 -18.20
N THR A 248 -20.28 -22.25 -19.06
CA THR A 248 -19.75 -23.40 -19.80
C THR A 248 -18.51 -23.97 -19.09
N PRO A 249 -18.15 -25.24 -19.32
CA PRO A 249 -16.92 -25.81 -18.76
C PRO A 249 -15.66 -25.00 -19.09
N GLY A 250 -15.59 -24.43 -20.30
CA GLY A 250 -14.47 -23.58 -20.71
C GLY A 250 -14.38 -22.26 -19.93
N THR A 251 -15.52 -21.66 -19.58
CA THR A 251 -15.54 -20.44 -18.74
C THR A 251 -15.03 -20.71 -17.31
N LEU A 252 -15.36 -21.88 -16.74
CA LEU A 252 -14.86 -22.30 -15.43
C LEU A 252 -13.35 -22.56 -15.44
N THR A 253 -12.82 -23.16 -16.52
CA THR A 253 -11.37 -23.34 -16.68
C THR A 253 -10.65 -21.99 -16.72
N LYS A 254 -11.16 -21.01 -17.46
CA LYS A 254 -10.58 -19.65 -17.49
C LYS A 254 -10.56 -18.99 -16.11
N ILE A 255 -11.65 -19.11 -15.33
CA ILE A 255 -11.66 -18.61 -13.94
C ILE A 255 -10.56 -19.31 -13.12
N SER A 256 -10.46 -20.64 -13.22
CA SER A 256 -9.47 -21.39 -12.46
C SER A 256 -8.03 -21.02 -12.86
N GLU A 257 -7.78 -20.72 -14.13
CA GLU A 257 -6.49 -20.23 -14.62
C GLU A 257 -6.19 -18.82 -14.09
N GLN A 258 -7.15 -17.90 -14.18
CA GLN A 258 -7.03 -16.55 -13.63
C GLN A 258 -6.77 -16.59 -12.11
N GLN A 259 -7.52 -17.39 -11.36
CA GLN A 259 -7.32 -17.55 -9.91
C GLN A 259 -5.94 -18.11 -9.58
N GLN A 260 -5.44 -19.07 -10.38
CA GLN A 260 -4.07 -19.58 -10.22
C GLN A 260 -3.01 -18.53 -10.53
N GLU A 261 -3.21 -17.71 -11.56
CA GLU A 261 -2.29 -16.62 -11.92
C GLU A 261 -2.27 -15.55 -10.82
N GLU A 262 -3.44 -15.15 -10.31
CA GLU A 262 -3.56 -14.22 -9.17
C GLU A 262 -2.92 -14.77 -7.89
N GLN A 263 -2.91 -16.09 -7.71
CA GLN A 263 -2.22 -16.74 -6.60
C GLN A 263 -0.69 -16.74 -6.79
N ARG A 264 -0.20 -17.08 -7.99
CA ARG A 264 1.23 -17.04 -8.30
C ARG A 264 1.82 -15.64 -8.17
N GLU A 265 1.11 -14.62 -8.66
CA GLU A 265 1.53 -13.23 -8.50
C GLU A 265 1.63 -12.84 -7.02
N ARG A 266 0.75 -13.36 -6.16
CA ARG A 266 0.87 -13.14 -4.70
C ARG A 266 2.12 -13.77 -4.15
N ASP A 267 2.36 -15.04 -4.46
CA ASP A 267 3.51 -15.78 -3.96
C ASP A 267 4.82 -15.09 -4.40
N ASP A 268 4.86 -14.57 -5.63
CA ASP A 268 5.99 -13.80 -6.15
C ASP A 268 6.15 -12.43 -5.46
N GLU A 269 5.06 -11.71 -5.19
CA GLU A 269 5.08 -10.45 -4.45
C GLU A 269 5.49 -10.63 -2.99
N GLU A 270 4.97 -11.66 -2.32
CA GLU A 270 5.32 -12.00 -0.93
C GLU A 270 6.78 -12.41 -0.84
N LYS A 271 7.25 -13.23 -1.78
CA LYS A 271 8.66 -13.57 -1.88
C LYS A 271 9.54 -12.34 -2.07
N ARG A 272 9.16 -11.41 -2.96
CA ARG A 272 9.89 -10.15 -3.16
C ARG A 272 9.89 -9.28 -1.90
N ALA A 273 8.78 -9.22 -1.16
CA ALA A 273 8.71 -8.47 0.09
C ALA A 273 9.64 -9.08 1.14
N LYS A 274 9.61 -10.41 1.29
CA LYS A 274 10.49 -11.15 2.19
C LYS A 274 11.97 -10.98 1.82
N ASP A 275 12.32 -11.11 0.54
CA ASP A 275 13.69 -10.90 0.04
C ASP A 275 14.18 -9.47 0.34
N LEU A 276 13.30 -8.46 0.25
CA LEU A 276 13.61 -7.08 0.58
C LEU A 276 13.82 -6.88 2.09
N GLU A 277 13.00 -7.50 2.93
CA GLU A 277 13.14 -7.47 4.39
C GLU A 277 14.41 -8.19 4.85
N GLU A 278 14.70 -9.37 4.31
CA GLU A 278 15.95 -10.10 4.58
C GLU A 278 17.17 -9.27 4.20
N LYS A 279 17.12 -8.57 3.06
CA LYS A 279 18.17 -7.65 2.66
C LYS A 279 18.33 -6.48 3.63
N LYS A 280 17.24 -5.82 4.04
CA LYS A 280 17.28 -4.74 5.04
C LYS A 280 17.86 -5.21 6.37
N GLN A 281 17.47 -6.40 6.82
CA GLN A 281 17.99 -6.97 8.07
C GLN A 281 19.48 -7.29 7.95
N LYS A 282 19.92 -7.82 6.80
CA LYS A 282 21.34 -8.07 6.54
C LYS A 282 22.14 -6.76 6.54
N ASP A 283 21.67 -5.73 5.84
CA ASP A 283 22.32 -4.42 5.79
C ASP A 283 22.40 -3.78 7.20
N SER A 284 21.34 -3.93 8.02
CA SER A 284 21.34 -3.48 9.42
C SER A 284 22.33 -4.27 10.29
N ASN A 285 22.35 -5.60 10.18
CA ASN A 285 23.29 -6.44 10.92
C ASN A 285 24.76 -6.10 10.60
N GLU A 286 25.07 -5.85 9.33
CA GLU A 286 26.39 -5.40 8.91
C GLU A 286 26.74 -4.02 9.48
N ALA A 287 25.78 -3.09 9.53
CA ALA A 287 25.93 -1.79 10.17
C ALA A 287 26.18 -1.90 11.68
N VAL A 288 25.40 -2.71 12.40
CA VAL A 288 25.60 -2.98 13.82
C VAL A 288 26.98 -3.58 14.09
N ALA A 289 27.45 -4.51 13.26
CA ALA A 289 28.78 -5.10 13.40
C ALA A 289 29.90 -4.05 13.26
N ARG A 290 29.78 -3.14 12.27
CA ARG A 290 30.73 -2.02 12.10
C ARG A 290 30.73 -1.08 13.30
N ILE A 291 29.55 -0.75 13.83
CA ILE A 291 29.45 0.15 14.98
C ILE A 291 29.99 -0.51 16.24
N ARG A 292 29.70 -1.80 16.48
CA ARG A 292 30.27 -2.55 17.61
C ARG A 292 31.80 -2.61 17.56
N ALA A 293 32.39 -2.80 16.37
CA ALA A 293 33.83 -2.77 16.21
C ALA A 293 34.41 -1.40 16.62
N LYS A 294 33.88 -0.31 16.08
CA LYS A 294 34.29 1.06 16.44
C LYS A 294 34.06 1.39 17.92
N ALA A 295 32.97 0.91 18.50
CA ALA A 295 32.65 1.09 19.92
C ALA A 295 33.63 0.34 20.83
N THR A 296 34.09 -0.84 20.40
CA THR A 296 35.13 -1.61 21.10
C THR A 296 36.46 -0.84 21.08
N ASP A 297 36.86 -0.30 19.92
CA ASP A 297 38.05 0.54 19.80
C ASP A 297 38.01 1.77 20.72
N LEU A 298 36.85 2.44 20.81
CA LEU A 298 36.65 3.58 21.72
C LEU A 298 36.71 3.17 23.19
N THR A 299 36.14 2.01 23.54
CA THR A 299 36.17 1.48 24.91
C THR A 299 37.59 1.14 25.33
N ASP A 300 38.39 0.54 24.44
CA ASP A 300 39.79 0.21 24.71
C ASP A 300 40.67 1.46 24.78
N ALA A 301 40.41 2.47 23.95
CA ALA A 301 41.03 3.79 24.08
C ALA A 301 40.71 4.43 25.44
N LEU A 302 39.45 4.32 25.91
CA LEU A 302 39.02 4.84 27.21
C LEU A 302 39.71 4.13 28.38
N LYS A 303 39.81 2.79 28.34
CA LYS A 303 40.52 2.00 29.36
C LYS A 303 42.01 2.35 29.41
N THR A 304 42.63 2.56 28.26
CA THR A 304 44.03 2.95 28.16
C THR A 304 44.24 4.34 28.75
N LEU A 305 43.38 5.30 28.39
CA LEU A 305 43.38 6.65 28.95
C LEU A 305 43.23 6.64 30.48
N ALA A 306 42.29 5.85 31.01
CA ALA A 306 42.08 5.71 32.44
C ALA A 306 43.32 5.13 33.16
N ARG A 307 44.00 4.16 32.54
CA ARG A 307 45.22 3.55 33.08
C ARG A 307 46.39 4.54 33.07
N ASP A 308 46.59 5.28 31.99
CA ASP A 308 47.67 6.25 31.87
C ASP A 308 47.47 7.45 32.80
N TYR A 309 46.22 7.87 33.02
CA TYR A 309 45.88 8.87 34.03
C TYR A 309 46.17 8.38 35.45
N ALA A 310 45.71 7.17 35.80
CA ALA A 310 45.97 6.58 37.12
C ALA A 310 47.47 6.33 37.38
N GLY A 311 48.24 6.04 36.32
CA GLY A 311 49.70 5.90 36.36
C GLY A 311 50.47 7.24 36.36
N GLY A 312 49.79 8.39 36.33
CA GLY A 312 50.40 9.71 36.34
C GLY A 312 51.17 10.09 35.07
N LYS A 313 50.97 9.36 33.96
CA LYS A 313 51.67 9.63 32.69
C LYS A 313 51.09 10.81 31.91
N ILE A 314 49.84 11.17 32.17
CA ILE A 314 49.12 12.26 31.52
C ILE A 314 48.52 13.21 32.56
N SER A 315 48.42 14.49 32.21
CA SER A 315 47.80 15.50 33.07
C SER A 315 46.29 15.34 33.16
N GLY A 316 45.66 15.89 34.21
CA GLY A 316 44.20 15.86 34.34
C GLY A 316 43.50 16.65 33.23
N SER A 317 44.10 17.75 32.78
CA SER A 317 43.65 18.53 31.62
C SER A 317 43.69 17.73 30.31
N GLU A 318 44.73 16.92 30.09
CA GLU A 318 44.80 16.03 28.92
C GLU A 318 43.78 14.89 29.01
N ALA A 319 43.65 14.26 30.18
CA ALA A 319 42.66 13.22 30.41
C ALA A 319 41.24 13.72 30.16
N LYS A 320 40.91 14.94 30.60
CA LYS A 320 39.60 15.58 30.36
C LYS A 320 39.35 15.87 28.87
N SER A 321 40.33 16.43 28.17
CA SER A 321 40.20 16.73 26.73
C SER A 321 40.04 15.47 25.89
N GLN A 322 40.85 14.44 26.16
CA GLN A 322 40.80 13.17 25.42
C GLN A 322 39.52 12.38 25.75
N ALA A 323 39.05 12.37 26.98
CA ALA A 323 37.76 11.77 27.35
C ALA A 323 36.57 12.48 26.67
N ALA A 324 36.59 13.81 26.59
CA ALA A 324 35.59 14.58 25.85
C ALA A 324 35.60 14.26 24.35
N SER A 325 36.79 14.07 23.76
CA SER A 325 36.91 13.64 22.36
C SER A 325 36.36 12.22 22.13
N VAL A 326 36.56 11.29 23.06
CA VAL A 326 36.00 9.92 22.97
C VAL A 326 34.49 9.96 23.06
N ALA A 327 33.92 10.75 23.98
CA ALA A 327 32.48 10.93 24.10
C ALA A 327 31.84 11.55 22.84
N ALA A 328 32.49 12.53 22.22
CA ALA A 328 32.03 13.14 20.98
C ALA A 328 32.04 12.14 19.81
N ARG A 329 33.13 11.35 19.67
CA ARG A 329 33.24 10.30 18.65
C ARG A 329 32.21 9.18 18.86
N ALA A 330 31.93 8.81 20.10
CA ALA A 330 30.91 7.81 20.42
C ALA A 330 29.51 8.27 19.99
N LYS A 331 29.14 9.54 20.26
CA LYS A 331 27.85 10.11 19.82
C LYS A 331 27.68 10.13 18.30
N ASP A 332 28.76 10.33 17.56
CA ASP A 332 28.75 10.38 16.10
C ASP A 332 28.54 8.99 15.44
N LEU A 333 28.73 7.89 16.19
CA LEU A 333 28.54 6.53 15.68
C LEU A 333 27.07 6.20 15.38
N VAL A 334 26.13 6.76 16.14
CA VAL A 334 24.68 6.53 15.95
C VAL A 334 24.12 7.46 14.88
N GLY A 335 24.63 8.69 14.80
CA GLY A 335 24.09 9.73 13.92
C GLY A 335 24.37 9.52 12.43
N ASN A 336 25.42 8.79 12.07
CA ASN A 336 25.89 8.67 10.68
C ASN A 336 25.38 7.43 9.91
N GLU A 337 24.65 6.51 10.55
CA GLU A 337 24.35 5.22 9.96
C GLU A 337 22.84 5.08 9.66
N SER A 338 22.45 5.37 8.42
CA SER A 338 21.04 5.33 7.96
C SER A 338 20.49 3.92 7.77
N ALA A 339 21.34 2.89 7.84
CA ALA A 339 20.99 1.50 7.56
C ALA A 339 20.47 0.73 8.79
N LEU A 340 20.49 1.33 9.98
CA LEU A 340 20.02 0.70 11.21
C LEU A 340 18.47 0.63 11.25
N THR A 341 17.94 -0.54 11.63
CA THR A 341 16.53 -0.66 12.05
C THR A 341 16.28 0.12 13.35
N GLU A 342 15.02 0.41 13.67
CA GLU A 342 14.70 1.13 14.92
C GLU A 342 15.11 0.35 16.18
N ALA A 343 14.91 -0.97 16.19
CA ALA A 343 15.36 -1.82 17.29
C ALA A 343 16.89 -1.81 17.44
N ASP A 344 17.61 -1.86 16.31
CA ASP A 344 19.08 -1.80 16.33
C ASP A 344 19.60 -0.42 16.76
N LYS A 345 18.90 0.67 16.39
CA LYS A 345 19.23 2.02 16.87
C LYS A 345 19.16 2.11 18.39
N GLU A 346 18.15 1.52 19.01
CA GLU A 346 18.02 1.53 20.48
C GLU A 346 19.19 0.79 21.15
N VAL A 347 19.51 -0.42 20.69
CA VAL A 347 20.61 -1.22 21.23
C VAL A 347 21.96 -0.50 21.06
N VAL A 348 22.20 0.10 19.89
CA VAL A 348 23.43 0.84 19.63
C VAL A 348 23.48 2.14 20.45
N SER A 349 22.35 2.82 20.64
CA SER A 349 22.27 4.03 21.48
C SER A 349 22.62 3.72 22.93
N GLN A 350 22.10 2.64 23.50
CA GLN A 350 22.44 2.22 24.87
C GLN A 350 23.94 1.93 25.03
N LEU A 351 24.56 1.30 24.03
CA LEU A 351 26.01 1.05 24.02
C LEU A 351 26.80 2.37 23.99
N VAL A 352 26.39 3.32 23.14
CA VAL A 352 27.03 4.64 23.04
C VAL A 352 26.86 5.45 24.32
N ASP A 353 25.67 5.45 24.92
CA ASP A 353 25.39 6.15 26.18
C ASP A 353 26.25 5.61 27.32
N THR A 354 26.48 4.29 27.34
CA THR A 354 27.39 3.67 28.31
C THR A 354 28.81 4.22 28.14
N ILE A 355 29.36 4.22 26.93
CA ILE A 355 30.70 4.76 26.64
C ILE A 355 30.82 6.24 26.99
N VAL A 356 29.81 7.04 26.65
CA VAL A 356 29.75 8.47 26.97
C VAL A 356 29.72 8.69 28.49
N SER A 357 28.93 7.89 29.21
CA SER A 357 28.84 7.99 30.67
C SER A 357 30.18 7.67 31.35
N GLU A 358 30.88 6.63 30.91
CA GLU A 358 32.19 6.25 31.43
C GLU A 358 33.25 7.32 31.11
N ALA A 359 33.22 7.91 29.90
CA ALA A 359 34.10 8.99 29.52
C ALA A 359 33.89 10.26 30.38
N ASN A 360 32.64 10.64 30.61
CA ASN A 360 32.31 11.78 31.47
C ASN A 360 32.70 11.52 32.94
N ALA A 361 32.53 10.30 33.44
CA ALA A 361 32.96 9.93 34.78
C ALA A 361 34.48 10.02 34.95
N LEU A 362 35.25 9.63 33.93
CA LEU A 362 36.71 9.79 33.93
C LEU A 362 37.12 11.27 33.92
N ALA A 363 36.45 12.09 33.10
CA ALA A 363 36.69 13.53 33.04
C ALA A 363 36.40 14.22 34.40
N ALA A 364 35.30 13.85 35.07
CA ALA A 364 34.94 14.38 36.39
C ALA A 364 35.97 13.99 37.46
N LYS A 365 36.45 12.74 37.46
CA LYS A 365 37.51 12.28 38.36
C LYS A 365 38.81 13.06 38.16
N ALA A 366 39.17 13.35 36.91
CA ALA A 366 40.35 14.13 36.60
C ALA A 366 40.25 15.58 37.13
N GLU A 367 39.06 16.18 37.01
CA GLU A 367 38.78 17.53 37.49
C GLU A 367 38.80 17.64 39.02
N GLU A 368 38.22 16.66 39.73
CA GLU A 368 38.27 16.62 41.19
C GLU A 368 39.70 16.47 41.73
N ALA A 369 40.52 15.63 41.09
CA ALA A 369 41.90 15.41 41.47
C ALA A 369 42.77 16.66 41.22
N GLU A 370 42.59 17.36 40.10
CA GLU A 370 43.27 18.64 39.86
C GLU A 370 42.83 19.74 40.82
N ALA A 371 41.53 19.81 41.15
CA ALA A 371 41.03 20.77 42.14
C ALA A 371 41.61 20.51 43.54
N LYS A 372 41.76 19.24 43.92
CA LYS A 372 42.43 18.85 45.18
C LYS A 372 43.92 19.18 45.16
N ALA A 373 44.61 18.94 44.04
CA ALA A 373 46.02 19.28 43.87
C ALA A 373 46.26 20.80 43.95
N LYS A 374 45.44 21.60 43.27
CA LYS A 374 45.51 23.08 43.32
C LYS A 374 45.25 23.62 44.72
N LYS A 375 44.24 23.10 45.43
CA LYS A 375 43.97 23.47 46.83
C LYS A 375 45.12 23.09 47.78
N ALA A 376 45.76 21.94 47.56
CA ALA A 376 46.92 21.53 48.33
C ALA A 376 48.14 22.43 48.06
N GLU A 377 48.35 22.84 46.81
CA GLU A 377 49.41 23.76 46.41
C GLU A 377 49.19 25.18 46.99
N GLU A 378 47.94 25.66 46.97
CA GLU A 378 47.54 26.96 47.52
C GLU A 378 47.65 27.00 49.05
N ASN A 379 47.26 25.91 49.74
CA ASN A 379 47.50 25.75 51.18
C ASN A 379 48.99 25.70 51.53
N ASN A 380 49.82 25.05 50.70
CA ASN A 380 51.28 25.06 50.89
C ASN A 380 51.90 26.45 50.67
N ARG A 381 51.41 27.23 49.69
CA ARG A 381 51.84 28.62 49.47
C ARG A 381 51.44 29.54 50.62
N GLN A 382 50.26 29.39 51.22
CA GLN A 382 49.85 30.12 52.42
C GLN A 382 50.64 29.72 53.67
N SER A 383 51.00 28.44 53.81
CA SER A 383 51.83 27.93 54.91
C SER A 383 53.26 28.49 54.85
N ASN A 384 53.87 28.54 53.65
CA ASN A 384 55.19 29.13 53.45
C ASN A 384 55.22 30.66 53.61
N SER A 385 54.09 31.34 53.36
CA SER A 385 53.94 32.78 53.63
C SER A 385 53.87 33.12 55.12
N LYS A 386 53.43 32.22 56.00
CA LYS A 386 53.39 32.44 57.46
C LYS A 386 54.75 32.21 58.13
N ASN A 387 55.58 31.30 57.61
CA ASN A 387 56.92 31.05 58.16
C ASN A 387 57.96 32.15 57.84
N ARG A 388 57.66 33.12 56.96
CA ARG A 388 58.60 34.21 56.61
C ARG A 388 58.44 35.48 57.44
N LYS A 389 57.48 35.54 58.38
CA LYS A 389 57.25 36.68 59.29
C LYS A 389 57.72 36.46 60.74
N GLY A 390 58.39 35.33 61.02
CA GLY A 390 58.75 34.92 62.38
C GLY A 390 60.22 35.08 62.78
N ASP A 391 61.08 35.71 61.97
CA ASP A 391 62.52 35.70 62.24
C ASP A 391 63.19 37.06 62.00
N THR A 392 62.72 38.09 62.70
CA THR A 392 63.49 39.35 62.87
C THR A 392 63.07 40.08 64.13
N GLN A 393 63.35 39.52 65.32
CA GLN A 393 63.41 40.34 66.54
C GLN A 393 64.15 39.60 67.67
N GLN A 394 65.48 39.55 67.61
CA GLN A 394 66.33 39.50 68.81
C GLN A 394 67.79 39.81 68.45
N ASN A 395 68.11 41.11 68.40
CA ASN A 395 69.40 41.64 68.88
C ASN A 395 69.45 43.16 68.69
N LYS A 396 69.31 43.91 69.79
CA LYS A 396 70.09 45.12 70.12
C LYS A 396 69.50 45.86 71.33
N THR A 397 70.09 45.64 72.50
CA THR A 397 70.13 46.62 73.59
C THR A 397 71.56 46.60 74.14
N LYS A 398 72.50 47.26 73.46
CA LYS A 398 73.11 48.55 73.80
C LYS A 398 73.66 48.66 75.24
N ASN A 399 74.96 48.41 75.36
CA ASN A 399 75.88 49.16 76.22
C ASN A 399 75.97 50.62 75.76
N ASN A 400 75.85 51.58 76.68
CA ASN A 400 76.88 52.61 76.94
C ASN A 400 76.37 53.69 77.91
N ARG A 401 77.20 53.90 78.95
CA ARG A 401 77.43 55.09 79.78
C ARG A 401 76.28 55.77 80.51
#